data_AF-U5DJG8-F1
#
_entry.id   AF-U5DJG8-F1
#
_cell.length_a   1.000
_cell.length_b   1.000
_cell.length_c   1.000
_cell.angle_alpha   90.00
_cell.angle_beta   90.00
_cell.angle_gamma   90.00
#
_symmetry.space_group_name_H-M   'P 1'
#
loop_
_entity.id
_entity.type
_entity.pdbx_description
1 polymer ?
#
loop_
_entity_poly.entity_id
_entity_poly.type
_entity_poly.pdbx_seq_one_letter_code
_entity_poly.pdbx_strand_id
1 'polypeptide(L)'
;MLSIRTVDPVGDPPLLLAVLQGHVGVVETLLAASADANASNERETSLGSAIARGQTELVRILLAAGANPNTHMPKGMTGFMRACDGNDAAVVQLLLEPKPN
;
A
#
# COMPACT_ATOMS: atom_id res chain seq x y z
N MET A 1 -4.98 17.55 -17.41
CA MET A 1 -5.42 16.28 -16.78
C MET A 1 -4.22 15.75 -16.01
N LEU A 2 -4.32 15.60 -14.68
CA LEU A 2 -3.16 15.29 -13.83
C LEU A 2 -2.69 13.83 -14.07
N SER A 3 -1.40 13.64 -14.41
CA SER A 3 -0.78 12.32 -14.68
C SER A 3 -0.75 11.36 -13.48
N ILE A 4 -1.24 11.77 -12.31
CA ILE A 4 -1.31 10.91 -11.11
C ILE A 4 -2.34 9.78 -11.24
N ARG A 5 -3.25 9.86 -12.20
CA ARG A 5 -4.28 8.84 -12.49
C ARG A 5 -3.96 7.97 -13.71
N THR A 6 -2.87 8.25 -14.43
CA THR A 6 -2.51 7.47 -15.61
C THR A 6 -1.77 6.23 -15.18
N VAL A 7 -2.30 5.06 -15.54
CA VAL A 7 -1.64 3.78 -15.33
C VAL A 7 -0.54 3.55 -16.37
N ASP A 8 0.46 2.75 -16.01
CA ASP A 8 1.48 2.30 -16.95
C ASP A 8 0.91 1.29 -17.97
N PRO A 9 1.69 0.81 -18.96
CA PRO A 9 1.22 -0.17 -19.95
C PRO A 9 0.75 -1.51 -19.37
N VAL A 10 1.09 -1.81 -18.11
CA VAL A 10 0.70 -3.03 -17.37
C VAL A 10 -0.54 -2.78 -16.51
N GLY A 11 -1.01 -1.52 -16.41
CA GLY A 11 -2.16 -1.13 -15.62
C GLY A 11 -1.81 -0.67 -14.21
N ASP A 12 -0.53 -0.45 -13.91
CA ASP A 12 -0.08 -0.04 -12.58
C ASP A 12 -0.26 1.47 -12.37
N PRO A 13 -1.00 1.90 -11.33
CA PRO A 13 -1.05 3.31 -10.97
C PRO A 13 0.33 3.81 -10.53
N PRO A 14 0.64 5.11 -10.68
CA PRO A 14 1.93 5.67 -10.31
C PRO A 14 2.31 5.41 -8.84
N LEU A 15 1.31 5.40 -7.94
CA LEU A 15 1.50 5.08 -6.53
C LEU A 15 1.95 3.63 -6.33
N LEU A 16 1.31 2.68 -7.03
CA LEU A 16 1.66 1.27 -6.94
C LEU A 16 3.09 1.03 -7.44
N LEU A 17 3.47 1.64 -8.56
CA LEU A 17 4.85 1.57 -9.06
C LEU A 17 5.86 2.10 -8.05
N ALA A 18 5.59 3.26 -7.43
CA ALA A 18 6.48 3.84 -6.43
C ALA A 18 6.63 2.93 -5.20
N VAL A 19 5.55 2.27 -4.77
CA VAL A 19 5.58 1.29 -3.67
C VAL A 19 6.35 0.03 -4.06
N LEU A 20 6.11 -0.52 -5.26
CA LEU A 20 6.83 -1.69 -5.77
C LEU A 20 8.34 -1.46 -5.84
N GLN A 21 8.77 -0.23 -6.13
CA GLN A 21 10.19 0.15 -6.15
C GLN A 21 10.73 0.57 -4.76
N GLY A 22 9.87 0.74 -3.75
CA GLY A 22 10.29 1.18 -2.43
C GLY A 22 10.64 2.68 -2.34
N HIS A 23 10.18 3.49 -3.28
CA HIS A 23 10.52 4.92 -3.39
C HIS A 23 9.69 5.78 -2.43
N VAL A 24 10.04 5.76 -1.14
CA VAL A 24 9.32 6.48 -0.06
C VAL A 24 9.00 7.93 -0.40
N GLY A 25 9.99 8.74 -0.79
CA GLY A 25 9.75 10.16 -1.08
C GLY A 25 8.83 10.41 -2.28
N VAL A 26 8.79 9.48 -3.25
CA VAL A 26 7.86 9.56 -4.39
C VAL A 26 6.45 9.21 -3.93
N VAL A 27 6.30 8.20 -3.08
CA VAL A 27 5.00 7.82 -2.48
C VAL A 27 4.41 9.00 -1.70
N GLU A 28 5.19 9.65 -0.83
CA GLU A 28 4.75 10.83 -0.09
C GLU A 28 4.31 11.96 -1.02
N THR A 29 5.08 12.23 -2.08
CA THR A 29 4.76 13.27 -3.07
C THR A 29 3.45 12.97 -3.80
N LEU A 30 3.24 11.70 -4.18
CA LEU A 30 2.01 11.28 -4.86
C LEU A 30 0.79 11.38 -3.93
N LEU A 31 0.92 10.95 -2.68
CA LEU A 31 -0.16 11.06 -1.69
C LEU A 31 -0.48 12.52 -1.35
N ALA A 32 0.53 13.38 -1.24
CA ALA A 32 0.35 14.82 -1.08
C ALA A 32 -0.39 15.46 -2.28
N ALA A 33 -0.20 14.90 -3.48
CA ALA A 33 -0.94 15.27 -4.68
C ALA A 33 -2.36 14.65 -4.77
N SER A 34 -2.88 14.08 -3.67
CA SER A 34 -4.17 13.40 -3.61
C SER A 34 -4.26 12.17 -4.53
N ALA A 35 -3.16 11.43 -4.71
CA ALA A 35 -3.22 10.08 -5.28
C ALA A 35 -4.07 9.16 -4.40
N ASP A 36 -4.76 8.22 -5.02
CA ASP A 36 -5.57 7.24 -4.31
C ASP A 36 -4.67 6.29 -3.52
N ALA A 37 -4.71 6.36 -2.19
CA ALA A 37 -3.96 5.47 -1.29
C ALA A 37 -4.36 3.99 -1.43
N ASN A 38 -5.55 3.72 -1.99
CA ASN A 38 -6.04 2.37 -2.29
C ASN A 38 -5.72 1.92 -3.71
N ALA A 39 -4.84 2.63 -4.43
CA ALA A 39 -4.42 2.27 -5.77
C ALA A 39 -3.99 0.79 -5.86
N SER A 40 -4.54 0.09 -6.85
CA SER A 40 -4.34 -1.33 -7.09
C SER A 40 -4.31 -1.64 -8.58
N ASN A 41 -3.71 -2.77 -8.93
CA ASN A 41 -3.86 -3.41 -10.24
C ASN A 41 -4.69 -4.71 -10.09
N GLU A 42 -4.75 -5.54 -11.13
CA GLU A 42 -5.47 -6.83 -11.10
C GLU A 42 -4.87 -7.87 -10.14
N ARG A 43 -3.63 -7.65 -9.67
CA ARG A 43 -2.85 -8.63 -8.90
C ARG A 43 -2.74 -8.25 -7.42
N GLU A 44 -2.57 -6.98 -7.12
CA GLU A 44 -2.27 -6.49 -5.78
C GLU A 44 -2.64 -5.01 -5.56
N THR A 45 -2.75 -4.63 -4.29
CA THR A 45 -2.96 -3.25 -3.84
C THR A 45 -1.64 -2.66 -3.37
N SER A 46 -1.49 -1.33 -3.42
CA SER A 46 -0.30 -0.63 -2.94
C SER A 46 0.07 -1.05 -1.51
N LEU A 47 -0.91 -1.07 -0.60
CA LEU A 47 -0.67 -1.51 0.78
C LEU A 47 -0.36 -3.02 0.88
N GLY A 48 -0.99 -3.87 0.07
CA GLY A 48 -0.66 -5.30 -0.01
C GLY A 48 0.78 -5.55 -0.44
N SER A 49 1.28 -4.84 -1.45
CA SER A 49 2.67 -4.93 -1.91
C SER A 49 3.66 -4.51 -0.84
N ALA A 50 3.38 -3.40 -0.14
CA ALA A 50 4.23 -2.92 0.96
C ALA A 50 4.33 -3.96 2.09
N ILE A 51 3.20 -4.58 2.48
CA ILE A 51 3.15 -5.64 3.49
C ILE A 51 3.90 -6.88 3.02
N ALA A 52 3.65 -7.36 1.79
CA ALA A 52 4.28 -8.56 1.26
C ALA A 52 5.82 -8.43 1.18
N ARG A 53 6.32 -7.20 1.02
CA ARG A 53 7.75 -6.86 0.95
C ARG A 53 8.37 -6.48 2.31
N GLY A 54 7.59 -6.45 3.40
CA GLY A 54 8.08 -6.03 4.73
C GLY A 54 8.50 -4.55 4.78
N GLN A 55 7.96 -3.70 3.91
CA GLN A 55 8.30 -2.29 3.82
C GLN A 55 7.51 -1.49 4.89
N THR A 56 7.88 -1.66 6.16
CA THR A 56 7.15 -1.08 7.31
C THR A 56 6.89 0.42 7.19
N GLU A 57 7.84 1.18 6.65
CA GLU A 57 7.69 2.62 6.47
C GLU A 57 6.61 2.97 5.43
N LEU A 58 6.58 2.24 4.32
CA LEU A 58 5.53 2.42 3.31
C LEU A 58 4.16 1.98 3.82
N VAL A 59 4.10 0.92 4.63
CA VAL A 59 2.86 0.51 5.31
C VAL A 59 2.33 1.65 6.18
N ARG A 60 3.19 2.28 6.99
CA ARG A 60 2.81 3.43 7.84
C ARG A 60 2.29 4.59 7.02
N ILE A 61 3.00 4.98 5.96
CA ILE A 61 2.63 6.12 5.11
C ILE A 61 1.29 5.87 4.40
N LEU A 62 1.08 4.67 3.85
CA LEU A 62 -0.15 4.32 3.16
C LEU A 62 -1.34 4.28 4.12
N LEU A 63 -1.18 3.72 5.32
CA LEU A 63 -2.22 3.71 6.35
C LEU A 63 -2.56 5.12 6.83
N ALA A 64 -1.56 5.98 7.04
CA ALA A 64 -1.75 7.38 7.39
C ALA A 64 -2.49 8.17 6.29
N ALA A 65 -2.32 7.78 5.04
CA ALA A 65 -3.05 8.34 3.90
C ALA A 65 -4.45 7.70 3.68
N GLY A 66 -4.90 6.84 4.59
CA GLY A 66 -6.25 6.27 4.54
C GLY A 66 -6.39 5.01 3.69
N ALA A 67 -5.29 4.32 3.37
CA ALA A 67 -5.36 3.00 2.74
C ALA A 67 -6.19 2.02 3.60
N ASN A 68 -6.96 1.17 2.94
CA ASN A 68 -7.81 0.19 3.60
C ASN A 68 -6.93 -0.95 4.17
N PRO A 69 -6.83 -1.13 5.50
CA PRO A 69 -6.03 -2.22 6.10
C PRO A 69 -6.53 -3.62 5.73
N ASN A 70 -7.81 -3.74 5.35
CA ASN A 70 -8.41 -4.99 4.87
C ASN A 70 -8.13 -5.21 3.38
N THR A 71 -6.87 -5.08 2.96
CA THR A 71 -6.51 -5.33 1.57
C THR A 71 -6.65 -6.82 1.24
N HIS A 72 -7.14 -7.09 0.04
CA HIS A 72 -7.11 -8.42 -0.53
C HIS A 72 -5.77 -8.63 -1.23
N MET A 73 -5.15 -9.77 -0.93
CA MET A 73 -3.92 -10.23 -1.56
C MET A 73 -4.18 -11.52 -2.35
N PRO A 74 -3.23 -11.94 -3.20
CA PRO A 74 -3.36 -13.19 -3.94
C PRO A 74 -3.74 -14.37 -3.03
N LYS A 75 -4.58 -15.27 -3.55
CA LYS A 75 -5.12 -16.44 -2.82
C LYS A 75 -6.11 -16.11 -1.68
N GLY A 76 -6.70 -14.90 -1.66
CA GLY A 76 -7.72 -14.52 -0.68
C GLY A 76 -7.16 -14.21 0.71
N MET A 77 -5.84 -14.10 0.83
CA MET A 77 -5.17 -13.69 2.07
C MET A 77 -5.40 -12.19 2.32
N THR A 78 -5.52 -11.78 3.58
CA THR A 78 -5.54 -10.36 3.94
C THR A 78 -4.13 -9.86 4.26
N GLY A 79 -3.91 -8.55 4.19
CA GLY A 79 -2.68 -7.92 4.69
C GLY A 79 -2.29 -8.39 6.10
N PHE A 80 -3.26 -8.49 7.00
CA PHE A 80 -3.05 -8.97 8.37
C PHE A 80 -2.53 -10.42 8.42
N MET A 81 -3.16 -11.34 7.69
CA MET A 81 -2.73 -12.75 7.66
C MET A 81 -1.29 -12.90 7.20
N ARG A 82 -0.87 -12.12 6.20
CA ARG A 82 0.50 -12.15 5.67
C ARG A 82 1.53 -11.55 6.62
N ALA A 83 1.15 -10.50 7.37
CA ALA A 83 2.00 -9.93 8.40
C ALA A 83 2.22 -10.93 9.54
N CYS A 84 1.18 -11.69 9.93
CA CYS A 84 1.30 -12.78 10.88
C CYS A 84 2.19 -13.93 10.35
N ASP A 85 1.98 -14.35 9.10
CA ASP A 85 2.79 -15.40 8.45
C ASP A 85 4.27 -15.01 8.33
N GLY A 86 4.54 -13.72 8.06
CA GLY A 86 5.88 -13.16 7.99
C GLY A 86 6.55 -12.88 9.34
N ASN A 87 5.87 -13.12 10.48
CA ASN A 87 6.30 -12.74 11.82
C ASN A 87 6.67 -11.23 11.95
N ASP A 88 5.94 -10.38 11.23
CA ASP A 88 6.27 -8.96 11.06
C ASP A 88 5.51 -8.11 12.09
N ALA A 89 5.95 -8.21 13.36
CA ALA A 89 5.24 -7.66 14.51
C ALA A 89 4.94 -6.15 14.39
N ALA A 90 5.83 -5.39 13.75
CA ALA A 90 5.63 -3.96 13.51
C ALA A 90 4.45 -3.70 12.56
N VAL A 91 4.34 -4.46 11.48
CA VAL A 91 3.22 -4.35 10.52
C VAL A 91 1.92 -4.83 11.16
N VAL A 92 1.96 -5.89 11.97
CA VAL A 92 0.78 -6.36 12.73
C VAL A 92 0.27 -5.27 13.66
N GLN A 93 1.16 -4.57 14.38
CA GLN A 93 0.76 -3.45 15.24
C GLN A 93 0.12 -2.32 14.42
N LEU A 94 0.75 -1.91 13.32
CA LEU A 94 0.21 -0.85 12.44
C LEU A 94 -1.18 -1.20 11.87
N LEU A 95 -1.44 -2.47 11.55
CA LEU A 95 -2.74 -2.91 11.04
C LEU A 95 -3.81 -3.06 12.13
N LEU A 96 -3.41 -3.19 13.39
CA LEU A 96 -4.30 -3.24 14.56
C LEU A 96 -4.59 -1.85 15.14
N GLU A 97 -3.78 -0.85 14.79
CA GLU A 97 -4.03 0.51 15.23
C GLU A 97 -5.42 0.98 14.75
N PRO A 98 -6.26 1.50 15.65
CA PRO A 98 -7.58 1.99 15.27
C PRO A 98 -7.42 3.15 14.30
N LYS A 99 -8.26 3.18 13.25
CA LYS A 99 -8.34 4.35 12.36
C LYS A 99 -8.55 5.60 13.23
N PRO A 100 -7.74 6.66 13.05
CA PRO A 100 -8.05 7.94 13.65
C PRO A 100 -9.42 8.37 13.09
N ASN A 101 -10.40 8.42 13.97
CA ASN A 101 -11.80 8.76 13.69
C ASN A 101 -11.94 10.24 13.31
#